data_AF-A0A315AY29-F1
#
_entry.id   AF-A0A315AY29-F1
#
_cell.length_a   1.000
_cell.length_b   1.000
_cell.length_c   1.000
_cell.angle_alpha   90.00
_cell.angle_beta   90.00
_cell.angle_gamma   90.00
#
_symmetry.space_group_name_H-M   'P 1'
#
loop_
_entity.id
_entity.type
_entity.pdbx_description
1 polymer ?
#
loop_
_entity_poly.entity_id
_entity_poly.type
_entity_poly.pdbx_seq_one_letter_code
_entity_poly.pdbx_strand_id
1 'polypeptide(L)'
;MDVSLTDWILLGVLFVSMMVGFWRGLVYEVLSLAGWVAAFVLAQWFASDVIVWLPFLKGAAEPVQYAMAFVVVFIATLFAAGLVSWLIKKLVETVGLRPVDRSLGALFGLARGLVLLLALTVVVQLTGFSTEVWWKNARGPVFLSASLDRLKPLLPQSFAEILP
;
A
#
# COMPACT_ATOMS: atom_id res chain seq x y z
N MET A 1 -16.82 29.28 -10.04
CA MET A 1 -16.08 28.57 -8.97
C MET A 1 -15.46 27.36 -9.65
N ASP A 2 -14.25 27.53 -10.12
CA ASP A 2 -13.68 26.69 -11.17
C ASP A 2 -12.88 25.54 -10.55
N VAL A 3 -12.80 24.41 -11.26
CA VAL A 3 -12.02 23.24 -10.81
C VAL A 3 -10.55 23.64 -10.80
N SER A 4 -9.90 23.55 -9.65
CA SER A 4 -8.50 23.97 -9.52
C SER A 4 -7.54 22.94 -10.13
N LEU A 5 -6.29 23.33 -10.39
CA LEU A 5 -5.25 22.40 -10.84
C LEU A 5 -5.06 21.24 -9.85
N THR A 6 -5.16 21.53 -8.55
CA THR A 6 -5.06 20.54 -7.48
C THR A 6 -6.17 19.50 -7.57
N ASP A 7 -7.40 19.91 -7.89
CA ASP A 7 -8.52 18.98 -8.09
C ASP A 7 -8.24 18.01 -9.25
N TRP A 8 -7.68 18.52 -10.35
CA TRP A 8 -7.27 17.69 -11.49
C TRP A 8 -6.15 16.71 -11.15
N ILE A 9 -5.18 17.14 -10.35
CA ILE A 9 -4.09 16.26 -9.89
C ILE A 9 -4.66 15.13 -9.00
N LEU A 10 -5.50 15.47 -8.03
CA LEU A 10 -6.13 14.49 -7.14
C LEU A 10 -6.99 13.49 -7.92
N LEU A 11 -7.79 13.98 -8.86
CA LEU A 11 -8.58 13.13 -9.76
C LEU A 11 -7.69 12.24 -10.63
N GLY A 12 -6.58 12.79 -11.15
CA GLY A 12 -5.59 12.04 -11.91
C GLY A 12 -4.97 10.89 -11.10
N VAL A 13 -4.63 11.12 -9.84
CA VAL A 13 -4.12 10.07 -8.94
C VAL A 13 -5.16 8.96 -8.73
N LEU A 14 -6.42 9.33 -8.48
CA LEU A 14 -7.51 8.35 -8.34
C LEU A 14 -7.70 7.55 -9.62
N PHE A 15 -7.72 8.22 -10.77
CA PHE A 15 -7.91 7.59 -12.06
C PHE A 15 -6.76 6.64 -12.41
N VAL A 16 -5.51 7.06 -12.20
CA VAL A 16 -4.33 6.18 -12.39
C VAL A 16 -4.40 4.99 -11.44
N SER A 17 -4.73 5.19 -10.16
CA SER A 17 -4.83 4.08 -9.21
C SER A 17 -5.94 3.09 -9.59
N MET A 18 -7.09 3.59 -10.03
CA MET A 18 -8.18 2.79 -10.58
C MET A 18 -7.75 1.99 -11.81
N MET A 19 -7.06 2.64 -12.76
CA MET A 19 -6.65 2.01 -14.02
C MET A 19 -5.57 0.94 -13.79
N VAL A 20 -4.64 1.20 -12.87
CA VAL A 20 -3.68 0.20 -12.40
C VAL A 20 -4.39 -0.99 -11.76
N GLY A 21 -5.38 -0.75 -10.90
CA GLY A 21 -6.18 -1.82 -10.28
C GLY A 21 -6.96 -2.62 -11.32
N PHE A 22 -7.55 -1.97 -12.31
CA PHE A 22 -8.23 -2.61 -13.43
C PHE A 22 -7.28 -3.50 -14.27
N TRP A 23 -6.06 -3.04 -14.55
CA TRP A 23 -5.09 -3.84 -15.30
C TRP A 23 -4.52 -5.02 -14.50
N ARG A 24 -4.28 -4.81 -13.21
CA ARG A 24 -3.69 -5.83 -12.34
C ARG A 24 -4.71 -6.91 -11.93
N GLY A 25 -5.94 -6.51 -11.64
CA GLY A 25 -7.00 -7.35 -11.08
C GLY A 25 -6.98 -7.38 -9.55
N LEU A 26 -8.15 -7.55 -8.93
CA LEU A 26 -8.30 -7.61 -7.46
C LEU A 26 -7.44 -8.73 -6.86
N VAL A 27 -7.51 -9.93 -7.44
CA VAL A 27 -6.85 -11.12 -6.92
C VAL A 27 -5.35 -10.90 -6.83
N TYR A 28 -4.75 -10.31 -7.86
CA TYR A 28 -3.33 -10.01 -7.84
C TYR A 28 -2.98 -8.93 -6.80
N GLU A 29 -3.81 -7.89 -6.65
CA GLU A 29 -3.56 -6.86 -5.65
C GLU A 29 -3.64 -7.41 -4.22
N VAL A 30 -4.69 -8.17 -3.89
CA VAL A 30 -4.87 -8.79 -2.57
C VAL A 30 -3.77 -9.79 -2.27
N LEU A 31 -3.44 -10.69 -3.21
CA LEU A 31 -2.38 -11.67 -3.01
C LEU A 31 -1.00 -11.00 -2.90
N SER A 32 -0.76 -9.91 -3.62
CA SER A 32 0.50 -9.17 -3.48
C SER A 32 0.63 -8.56 -2.09
N LEU A 33 -0.44 -7.96 -1.54
CA LEU A 33 -0.44 -7.41 -0.20
C LEU A 33 -0.29 -8.50 0.86
N ALA A 34 -1.03 -9.60 0.72
CA ALA A 34 -0.90 -10.77 1.59
C ALA A 34 0.52 -11.35 1.53
N GLY A 35 1.13 -11.39 0.35
CA GLY A 35 2.50 -11.82 0.13
C GLY A 35 3.53 -10.96 0.84
N TRP A 36 3.35 -9.63 0.84
CA TRP A 36 4.20 -8.71 1.62
C TRP A 36 4.08 -8.95 3.12
N VAL A 37 2.86 -9.10 3.64
CA VAL A 37 2.62 -9.40 5.06
C VAL A 37 3.22 -10.76 5.45
N ALA A 38 2.96 -11.79 4.64
CA ALA A 38 3.51 -13.12 4.85
C ALA A 38 5.04 -13.12 4.80
N ALA A 39 5.65 -12.39 3.86
CA ALA A 39 7.10 -12.23 3.78
C ALA A 39 7.68 -11.59 5.04
N PHE A 40 7.04 -10.56 5.57
CA PHE A 40 7.47 -9.92 6.81
C PHE A 40 7.39 -10.88 8.02
N VAL A 41 6.25 -11.56 8.18
CA VAL A 41 6.03 -12.51 9.29
C VAL A 41 7.00 -13.69 9.20
N LEU A 42 7.15 -14.29 8.03
CA LEU A 42 8.04 -15.43 7.82
C LEU A 42 9.51 -15.02 7.98
N ALA A 43 9.90 -13.84 7.49
CA ALA A 43 11.24 -13.32 7.73
C ALA A 43 11.50 -13.13 9.24
N GLN A 44 10.54 -12.62 9.99
CA GLN A 44 10.70 -12.44 11.44
C GLN A 44 10.86 -13.78 12.18
N TRP A 45 10.13 -14.82 11.76
CA TRP A 45 10.19 -16.15 12.39
C TRP A 45 11.45 -16.94 12.00
N PHE A 46 11.81 -16.93 10.72
CA PHE A 46 12.87 -17.79 10.20
C PHE A 46 14.25 -17.11 10.07
N ALA A 47 14.35 -15.79 10.26
CA ALA A 47 15.64 -15.09 10.15
C ALA A 47 16.70 -15.73 11.06
N SER A 48 16.37 -15.99 12.33
CA SER A 48 17.30 -16.58 13.30
C SER A 48 17.80 -17.97 12.88
N ASP A 49 16.90 -18.82 12.36
CA ASP A 49 17.25 -20.16 11.90
C ASP A 49 18.14 -20.13 10.65
N VAL A 50 17.93 -19.15 9.78
CA VAL A 50 18.65 -19.00 8.51
C VAL A 50 20.07 -18.47 8.69
N ILE A 51 20.39 -17.79 9.80
CA ILE A 51 21.76 -17.32 10.11
C ILE A 51 22.77 -18.47 10.05
N VAL A 52 22.42 -19.67 10.54
CA VAL A 52 23.30 -20.84 10.55
C VAL A 52 23.73 -21.27 9.14
N TRP A 53 22.86 -21.03 8.15
CA TRP A 53 23.07 -21.36 6.75
C TRP A 53 23.83 -20.29 5.96
N LEU A 54 24.18 -19.16 6.59
CA LEU A 54 24.85 -18.01 5.97
C LEU A 54 26.28 -17.89 6.51
N PRO A 55 27.20 -18.81 6.15
CA PRO A 55 28.54 -18.85 6.72
C PRO A 55 29.38 -17.61 6.40
N PHE A 56 29.04 -16.85 5.37
CA PHE A 56 29.71 -15.59 5.03
C PHE A 56 29.39 -14.44 6.00
N LEU A 57 28.36 -14.58 6.84
CA LEU A 57 28.02 -13.62 7.89
C LEU A 57 28.81 -13.87 9.18
N LYS A 58 29.57 -14.96 9.26
CA LYS A 58 30.40 -15.28 10.43
C LYS A 58 31.45 -14.19 10.63
N GLY A 59 31.37 -13.51 11.78
CA GLY A 59 32.27 -12.41 12.16
C GLY A 59 31.63 -11.01 12.04
N ALA A 60 30.44 -10.88 11.46
CA ALA A 60 29.67 -9.64 11.54
C ALA A 60 28.99 -9.49 12.91
N ALA A 61 28.61 -8.27 13.28
CA ALA A 61 27.83 -8.02 14.50
C ALA A 61 26.45 -8.72 14.44
N GLU A 62 25.93 -9.22 15.56
CA GLU A 62 24.66 -9.95 15.61
C GLU A 62 23.48 -9.22 14.94
N PRO A 63 23.30 -7.89 15.10
CA PRO A 63 22.22 -7.17 14.41
C PRO A 63 22.35 -7.21 12.88
N VAL A 64 23.60 -7.21 12.37
CA VAL A 64 23.88 -7.29 10.94
C VAL A 64 23.58 -8.69 10.42
N GLN A 65 23.93 -9.73 11.17
CA GLN A 65 23.63 -11.11 10.79
C GLN A 65 22.12 -11.34 10.68
N TYR A 66 21.37 -10.90 11.70
CA TYR A 66 19.92 -10.98 11.70
C TYR A 66 19.28 -10.18 10.56
N ALA A 67 19.71 -8.93 10.34
CA ALA A 67 19.18 -8.10 9.26
C ALA A 67 19.41 -8.75 7.88
N MET A 68 20.59 -9.32 7.65
CA MET A 68 20.90 -10.01 6.40
C MET A 68 20.05 -11.28 6.22
N ALA A 69 19.92 -12.10 7.27
CA ALA A 69 19.10 -13.30 7.22
C ALA A 69 17.61 -12.97 7.01
N PHE A 70 17.11 -11.92 7.68
CA PHE A 70 15.77 -11.38 7.48
C PHE A 70 15.55 -11.01 6.01
N VAL A 71 16.46 -10.24 5.40
CA VAL A 71 16.35 -9.83 4.00
C VAL A 71 16.33 -11.04 3.06
N VAL A 72 17.16 -12.06 3.32
CA VAL A 72 17.19 -13.29 2.51
C VAL A 72 15.85 -14.02 2.57
N VAL A 73 15.31 -14.27 3.77
CA VAL A 73 14.02 -14.95 3.94
C VAL A 73 12.87 -14.12 3.36
N PHE A 74 12.91 -12.81 3.57
CA PHE A 74 11.91 -11.88 3.06
C PHE A 74 11.83 -11.93 1.54
N ILE A 75 12.97 -11.81 0.86
CA ILE A 75 13.06 -11.87 -0.60
C ILE A 75 12.62 -13.25 -1.10
N ALA A 76 13.11 -14.33 -0.51
CA ALA A 76 12.72 -15.69 -0.90
C ALA A 76 11.19 -15.90 -0.79
N THR A 77 10.60 -15.41 0.29
CA THR A 77 9.15 -15.49 0.50
C THR A 77 8.37 -14.63 -0.49
N LEU A 78 8.85 -13.43 -0.84
CA LEU A 78 8.22 -12.61 -1.88
C LEU A 78 8.23 -13.30 -3.24
N PHE A 79 9.33 -13.97 -3.61
CA PHE A 79 9.38 -14.76 -4.84
C PHE A 79 8.37 -15.92 -4.81
N ALA A 80 8.29 -16.66 -3.70
CA ALA A 80 7.31 -17.72 -3.53
C ALA A 80 5.86 -17.20 -3.62
N ALA A 81 5.56 -16.11 -2.92
CA ALA A 81 4.25 -15.45 -2.96
C ALA A 81 3.92 -14.93 -4.36
N GLY A 82 4.90 -14.40 -5.09
CA GLY A 82 4.74 -13.97 -6.48
C GLY A 82 4.39 -15.13 -7.41
N LEU A 83 5.06 -16.28 -7.24
CA LEU A 83 4.76 -17.51 -7.99
C LEU A 83 3.33 -18.00 -7.70
N VAL A 84 2.95 -18.06 -6.42
CA VAL A 84 1.59 -18.44 -6.01
C VAL A 84 0.55 -17.47 -6.58
N SER A 85 0.82 -16.16 -6.54
CA SER A 85 -0.06 -15.13 -7.09
C SER A 85 -0.26 -15.30 -8.59
N TRP A 86 0.81 -15.62 -9.31
CA TRP A 86 0.75 -15.89 -10.75
C TRP A 86 -0.06 -17.14 -11.07
N LEU A 87 0.12 -18.22 -10.31
CA LEU A 87 -0.66 -19.45 -10.47
C LEU A 87 -2.15 -19.21 -10.22
N ILE A 88 -2.50 -18.53 -9.12
CA ILE A 88 -3.90 -18.23 -8.80
C ILE A 88 -4.51 -17.32 -9.87
N LYS A 89 -3.76 -16.33 -10.36
CA LYS A 89 -4.23 -15.47 -11.46
C LYS A 89 -4.57 -16.28 -12.70
N LYS A 90 -3.74 -17.26 -13.08
CA LYS A 90 -4.05 -18.16 -14.19
C LYS A 90 -5.32 -18.96 -13.95
N LEU A 91 -5.54 -19.47 -12.74
CA LEU A 91 -6.76 -20.19 -12.39
C LEU A 91 -8.00 -19.28 -12.58
N VAL A 92 -7.97 -18.06 -12.07
CA VAL A 92 -9.05 -17.08 -12.22
C VAL A 92 -9.33 -16.77 -13.69
N GLU A 93 -8.28 -16.66 -14.51
CA GLU A 93 -8.42 -16.47 -15.95
C GLU A 93 -9.04 -17.68 -16.64
N THR A 94 -8.69 -18.91 -16.24
CA THR A 94 -9.28 -20.14 -16.83
C THR A 94 -10.76 -20.33 -16.53
N VAL A 95 -11.23 -19.87 -15.36
CA VAL A 95 -12.66 -19.95 -14.96
C VAL A 95 -13.49 -18.83 -15.63
N GLY A 96 -12.87 -17.94 -16.40
CA GLY A 96 -13.57 -16.85 -17.09
C GLY A 96 -13.95 -15.67 -16.19
N LEU A 97 -13.47 -15.64 -14.94
CA LEU A 97 -13.75 -14.57 -13.96
C LEU A 97 -12.93 -13.29 -14.20
N ARG A 98 -12.16 -13.24 -15.29
CA ARG A 98 -11.28 -12.11 -15.63
C ARG A 98 -12.00 -10.74 -15.67
N PRO A 99 -13.23 -10.58 -16.22
CA PRO A 99 -13.90 -9.28 -16.20
C PRO A 99 -14.28 -8.82 -14.79
N VAL A 100 -14.70 -9.76 -13.94
CA VAL A 100 -15.08 -9.51 -12.54
C VAL A 100 -13.85 -9.16 -11.70
N ASP A 101 -12.76 -9.92 -11.87
CA ASP A 101 -11.48 -9.63 -11.20
C ASP A 101 -10.96 -8.21 -11.53
N ARG A 102 -11.07 -7.79 -12.79
CA ARG A 102 -10.66 -6.45 -13.23
C ARG A 102 -11.58 -5.34 -12.74
N SER A 103 -12.90 -5.55 -12.73
CA SER A 103 -13.83 -4.53 -12.23
C SER A 103 -13.68 -4.32 -10.72
N LEU A 104 -13.53 -5.41 -9.97
CA LEU A 104 -13.22 -5.34 -8.54
C LEU A 104 -11.82 -4.76 -8.29
N GLY A 105 -10.85 -5.05 -9.16
CA GLY A 105 -9.53 -4.42 -9.13
C GLY A 105 -9.60 -2.92 -9.34
N ALA A 106 -10.47 -2.42 -10.22
CA ALA A 106 -10.71 -0.98 -10.38
C ALA A 106 -11.26 -0.34 -9.11
N LEU A 107 -12.23 -0.99 -8.46
CA LEU A 107 -12.80 -0.53 -7.19
C LEU A 107 -11.77 -0.54 -6.06
N PHE A 108 -10.95 -1.58 -5.97
CA PHE A 108 -9.84 -1.64 -5.02
C PHE A 108 -8.80 -0.56 -5.30
N GLY A 109 -8.47 -0.33 -6.57
CA GLY A 109 -7.60 0.73 -7.03
C GLY A 109 -8.11 2.11 -6.63
N LEU A 110 -9.42 2.36 -6.72
CA LEU A 110 -10.04 3.59 -6.22
C LEU A 110 -9.91 3.70 -4.70
N ALA A 111 -10.22 2.64 -3.95
CA ALA A 111 -10.09 2.63 -2.50
C ALA A 111 -8.64 2.90 -2.06
N ARG A 112 -7.66 2.24 -2.69
CA ARG A 112 -6.22 2.49 -2.47
C ARG A 112 -5.85 3.93 -2.80
N GLY A 113 -6.31 4.45 -3.94
CA GLY A 113 -6.07 5.82 -4.35
C GLY A 113 -6.60 6.82 -3.31
N LEU A 114 -7.80 6.57 -2.78
CA LEU A 114 -8.39 7.37 -1.72
C LEU A 114 -7.54 7.32 -0.45
N VAL A 115 -7.09 6.14 -0.02
CA VAL A 115 -6.19 5.99 1.14
C VAL A 115 -4.90 6.78 0.95
N LEU A 116 -4.29 6.74 -0.24
CA LEU A 116 -3.08 7.51 -0.56
C LEU A 116 -3.34 9.03 -0.48
N LEU A 117 -4.49 9.50 -0.98
CA LEU A 117 -4.85 10.92 -0.90
C LEU A 117 -5.18 11.38 0.53
N LEU A 118 -5.78 10.52 1.34
CA LEU A 118 -5.99 10.79 2.76
C LEU A 118 -4.64 10.90 3.49
N ALA A 119 -3.71 9.97 3.24
CA ALA A 119 -2.36 10.05 3.79
C ALA A 119 -1.62 11.33 3.34
N LEU A 120 -1.72 11.71 2.06
CA LEU A 120 -1.18 12.97 1.56
C LEU A 120 -1.78 14.18 2.28
N THR A 121 -3.09 14.17 2.51
CA THR A 121 -3.80 15.25 3.22
C THR A 121 -3.31 15.39 4.66
N VAL A 122 -3.01 14.28 5.33
CA VAL A 122 -2.37 14.30 6.66
C VAL A 122 -0.99 14.94 6.59
N VAL A 123 -0.15 14.52 5.64
CA VAL A 123 1.20 15.08 5.47
C VAL A 123 1.14 16.59 5.21
N VAL A 124 0.27 17.05 4.31
CA VAL A 124 0.09 18.48 3.99
C VAL A 124 -0.35 19.31 5.19
N GLN A 125 -1.23 18.75 6.04
CA GLN A 125 -1.65 19.40 7.28
C GLN A 125 -0.51 19.48 8.30
N LEU A 126 0.24 18.39 8.47
CA LEU A 126 1.39 18.32 9.38
C LEU A 126 2.51 19.28 8.98
N THR A 127 2.73 19.49 7.69
CA THR A 127 3.75 20.42 7.19
C THR A 127 3.27 21.88 7.14
N GLY A 128 2.02 22.17 7.53
CA GLY A 128 1.45 23.52 7.53
C GLY A 128 1.06 24.07 6.15
N PHE A 129 1.19 23.27 5.08
CA PHE A 129 0.83 23.67 3.71
C PHE A 129 -0.68 23.70 3.47
N SER A 130 -1.49 23.28 4.45
CA SER A 130 -2.96 23.33 4.36
C SER A 130 -3.52 24.76 4.27
N THR A 131 -2.74 25.78 4.66
CA THR A 131 -3.15 27.19 4.62
C THR A 131 -2.92 27.86 3.26
N GLU A 132 -2.16 27.20 2.37
CA GLU A 132 -1.80 27.74 1.07
C GLU A 132 -2.99 27.86 0.10
N VAL A 133 -2.93 28.87 -0.78
CA VAL A 133 -4.01 29.22 -1.70
C VAL A 133 -4.37 28.07 -2.65
N TRP A 134 -3.37 27.31 -3.11
CA TRP A 134 -3.56 26.18 -4.02
C TRP A 134 -4.29 25.00 -3.37
N TRP A 135 -4.15 24.82 -2.05
CA TRP A 135 -4.82 23.76 -1.30
C TRP A 135 -6.21 24.19 -0.82
N LYS A 136 -6.31 25.41 -0.27
CA LYS A 136 -7.55 25.94 0.32
C LYS A 136 -8.65 26.21 -0.71
N ASN A 137 -8.29 26.59 -1.93
CA ASN A 137 -9.26 26.87 -2.99
C ASN A 137 -9.75 25.62 -3.74
N ALA A 138 -9.15 24.46 -3.47
CA ALA A 138 -9.47 23.21 -4.14
C ALA A 138 -10.63 22.48 -3.42
N ARG A 139 -11.47 21.78 -4.18
CA ARG A 139 -12.61 21.02 -3.64
C ARG A 139 -12.19 19.66 -3.06
N GLY A 140 -11.21 19.02 -3.68
CA GLY A 140 -10.68 17.72 -3.30
C GLY A 140 -10.20 17.69 -1.84
N PRO A 141 -9.34 18.62 -1.41
CA PRO A 141 -8.92 18.73 -0.01
C PRO A 141 -10.06 18.87 0.99
N VAL A 142 -11.12 19.61 0.67
CA VAL A 142 -12.31 19.77 1.53
C VAL A 142 -13.04 18.43 1.70
N PHE A 143 -13.18 17.65 0.62
CA PHE A 143 -13.80 16.32 0.70
C PHE A 143 -12.91 15.32 1.46
N LEU A 144 -11.59 15.39 1.24
CA LEU A 144 -10.61 14.54 1.90
C LEU A 144 -10.54 14.84 3.40
N SER A 145 -10.54 16.10 3.83
CA SER A 145 -10.57 16.48 5.24
C SER A 145 -11.88 16.04 5.91
N ALA A 146 -13.04 16.25 5.26
CA ALA A 146 -14.31 15.77 5.78
C ALA A 146 -14.36 14.23 5.90
N SER A 147 -13.70 13.52 4.99
CA SER A 147 -13.56 12.06 5.05
C SER A 147 -12.62 11.63 6.18
N LEU A 148 -11.52 12.34 6.40
CA LEU A 148 -10.62 12.12 7.53
C LEU A 148 -11.33 12.32 8.86
N ASP A 149 -12.12 13.38 9.03
CA ASP A 149 -12.84 13.65 10.27
C ASP A 149 -13.84 12.55 10.63
N ARG A 150 -14.45 11.91 9.63
CA ARG A 150 -15.31 10.73 9.83
C ARG A 150 -14.54 9.48 10.20
N LEU A 151 -13.28 9.38 9.77
CA LEU A 151 -12.40 8.23 10.04
C LEU A 151 -11.60 8.38 11.33
N LYS A 152 -11.37 9.62 11.82
CA LYS A 152 -10.68 9.91 13.09
C LYS A 152 -11.13 9.03 14.27
N PRO A 153 -12.44 8.77 14.50
CA PRO A 153 -12.90 7.92 15.60
C PRO A 153 -12.47 6.45 15.51
N LEU A 154 -12.10 5.99 14.31
CA LEU A 154 -11.67 4.61 14.04
C LEU A 154 -10.14 4.46 14.11
N LEU A 155 -9.40 5.58 14.17
CA LEU A 155 -7.95 5.55 14.22
C LEU A 155 -7.47 5.23 15.65
N PRO A 156 -6.37 4.44 15.79
CA PRO A 156 -5.72 4.24 17.08
C PRO A 156 -5.34 5.59 17.71
N GLN A 157 -5.45 5.69 19.03
CA GLN A 157 -5.25 6.94 19.78
C GLN A 157 -3.91 7.64 19.47
N SER A 158 -2.85 6.86 19.20
CA SER A 158 -1.54 7.35 18.81
C SER A 158 -1.50 8.11 17.47
N PHE A 159 -2.39 7.81 16.53
CA PHE A 159 -2.54 8.60 15.30
C PHE A 159 -3.49 9.78 15.50
N ALA A 160 -4.49 9.64 16.37
CA ALA A 160 -5.43 10.72 16.68
C ALA A 160 -4.75 11.93 17.34
N GLU A 161 -3.69 11.72 18.15
CA GLU A 161 -2.90 12.81 18.75
C GLU A 161 -2.03 13.59 17.74
N ILE A 162 -1.64 12.95 16.64
CA ILE A 162 -0.79 13.54 15.60
C ILE A 162 -1.63 14.30 14.57
N LEU A 163 -2.90 13.95 14.42
CA LEU A 163 -3.80 14.58 13.46
C LEU A 163 -4.35 15.91 14.02
N PRO A 164 -4.25 17.03 13.28
CA PRO A 164 -4.88 18.28 13.65
C PRO A 164 -6.41 18.23 13.53
#